data_AF-A0A143HBB2-F1
#
_entry.id   AF-A0A143HBB2-F1
#
_cell.length_a   1.000
_cell.length_b   1.000
_cell.length_c   1.000
_cell.angle_alpha   90.00
_cell.angle_beta   90.00
_cell.angle_gamma   90.00
#
_symmetry.space_group_name_H-M   'P 1'
#
loop_
_entity.id
_entity.type
_entity.pdbx_description
1 polymer ?
#
loop_
_entity_poly.entity_id
_entity_poly.type
_entity_poly.pdbx_seq_one_letter_code
_entity_poly.pdbx_strand_id
1 'polypeptide(L)' 'MKTSKNKKLIAIFGSVGILTLGISLMIIIKYQYHTNQLIIADCFENYENETTVTIKKHVIGSAVTCKRNE' A
#
# COMPACT_ATOMS: atom_id res chain seq x y z
N MET A 1 42.75 10.05 11.42
CA MET A 1 41.97 8.97 10.76
C MET A 1 40.66 8.60 11.50
N LYS A 2 39.86 9.57 11.99
CA LYS A 2 38.58 9.31 12.69
C LYS A 2 37.34 9.56 11.81
N THR A 3 37.44 10.44 10.82
CA THR A 3 36.32 10.92 9.99
C THR A 3 35.79 9.89 8.99
N SER A 4 36.62 8.98 8.47
CA SER A 4 36.16 7.98 7.48
C SER A 4 35.34 6.85 8.11
N LYS A 5 35.63 6.47 9.37
CA LYS A 5 34.85 5.48 10.12
C LYS A 5 33.42 5.96 10.37
N ASN A 6 33.26 7.22 10.77
CA ASN A 6 31.93 7.81 11.01
C ASN A 6 31.10 7.93 9.73
N LYS A 7 31.72 8.35 8.61
CA LYS A 7 31.04 8.41 7.29
C LYS A 7 30.59 7.03 6.81
N LYS A 8 31.42 5.99 6.99
CA LYS A 8 31.04 4.60 6.67
C LYS A 8 29.87 4.12 7.53
N LEU A 9 29.86 4.44 8.82
CA LEU A 9 28.77 4.07 9.71
C LEU A 9 27.45 4.72 9.27
N ILE A 10 27.47 6.02 8.98
CA ILE A 10 26.30 6.76 8.49
C ILE A 10 25.80 6.18 7.16
N ALA A 11 26.70 5.82 6.25
CA ALA A 11 26.33 5.19 4.99
C ALA A 11 25.63 3.84 5.19
N ILE A 12 26.13 3.00 6.12
CA ILE A 12 25.52 1.72 6.45
C ILE A 12 24.12 1.92 7.04
N PHE A 13 23.99 2.76 8.07
CA PHE A 13 22.70 3.04 8.70
C PHE A 13 21.70 3.70 7.75
N GLY A 14 22.17 4.62 6.89
CA GLY A 14 21.35 5.24 5.85
C GLY A 14 20.84 4.21 4.84
N SER A 15 21.72 3.30 4.39
CA SER A 15 21.36 2.24 3.44
C SER A 15 20.34 1.27 4.03
N VAL A 16 20.56 0.84 5.28
CA VAL A 16 19.63 -0.04 6.00
C VAL A 16 18.29 0.66 6.18
N GLY A 17 18.28 1.93 6.59
CA GLY A 17 17.04 2.71 6.75
C GLY A 17 16.23 2.80 5.46
N ILE A 18 16.87 3.12 4.33
CA ILE A 18 16.19 3.18 3.02
C ILE A 18 15.63 1.80 2.65
N LEU A 19 16.39 0.73 2.86
CA LEU A 19 15.96 -0.62 2.55
C LEU A 19 14.73 -1.02 3.39
N THR A 20 14.76 -0.74 4.69
CA THR A 20 13.64 -1.04 5.60
C THR A 20 12.38 -0.29 5.18
N LEU A 21 12.48 1.01 4.89
CA LEU A 21 11.34 1.81 4.43
C LEU A 21 10.75 1.27 3.12
N GLY A 22 11.61 0.89 2.16
CA GLY A 22 11.17 0.30 0.90
C GLY A 22 10.43 -1.02 1.09
N ILE A 23 10.95 -1.92 1.93
CA ILE A 23 10.30 -3.21 2.24
C ILE A 23 8.95 -2.98 2.91
N SER A 24 8.88 -2.10 3.91
CA SER A 24 7.62 -1.78 4.60
C SER A 24 6.57 -1.24 3.62
N LEU A 25 6.95 -0.35 2.71
CA LEU A 25 6.04 0.20 1.70
C LEU A 25 5.50 -0.91 0.78
N MET A 26 6.36 -1.82 0.33
CA MET A 26 5.97 -2.94 -0.54
C MET A 26 5.00 -3.90 0.14
N ILE A 27 5.20 -4.18 1.43
CA ILE A 27 4.28 -5.01 2.22
C ILE A 27 2.89 -4.36 2.30
N ILE A 28 2.84 -3.06 2.59
CA ILE A 28 1.59 -2.30 2.64
C ILE A 28 0.88 -2.34 1.28
N ILE A 29 1.61 -2.10 0.18
CA ILE A 29 1.04 -2.14 -1.17
C ILE A 29 0.45 -3.51 -1.49
N LYS A 30 1.19 -4.60 -1.18
CA LYS A 30 0.73 -5.97 -1.44
C LYS A 30 -0.52 -6.31 -0.63
N TYR A 31 -0.54 -5.94 0.65
CA TYR A 31 -1.69 -6.15 1.52
C TYR A 31 -2.91 -5.40 0.97
N GLN A 32 -2.75 -4.11 0.67
CA GLN A 32 -3.83 -3.28 0.13
C GLN A 32 -4.32 -3.78 -1.23
N TYR A 33 -3.44 -4.26 -2.10
CA TYR A 33 -3.85 -4.86 -3.38
C TYR A 33 -4.77 -6.06 -3.16
N HIS A 34 -4.41 -6.97 -2.26
CA HIS A 34 -5.23 -8.14 -1.98
C HIS A 34 -6.57 -7.77 -1.32
N THR A 35 -6.55 -6.89 -0.33
CA THR A 35 -7.76 -6.38 0.32
C THR A 35 -8.69 -5.68 -0.69
N ASN A 36 -8.14 -4.88 -1.61
CA ASN A 36 -8.94 -4.19 -2.61
C ASN A 36 -9.58 -5.16 -3.61
N GLN A 37 -8.87 -6.22 -4.01
CA GLN A 37 -9.44 -7.27 -4.87
C GLN A 37 -10.62 -7.95 -4.18
N LEU A 38 -10.50 -8.27 -2.89
CA LEU A 38 -11.59 -8.86 -2.11
C LEU A 38 -12.79 -7.92 -1.99
N ILE A 39 -12.57 -6.63 -1.70
CA ILE A 39 -13.65 -5.64 -1.61
C ILE A 39 -14.35 -5.43 -2.95
N ILE A 40 -13.61 -5.45 -4.06
CA ILE A 40 -14.19 -5.32 -5.40
C ILE A 40 -15.03 -6.56 -5.73
N ALA A 41 -14.51 -7.77 -5.46
CA ALA A 41 -15.24 -9.01 -5.70
C ALA A 41 -16.53 -9.09 -4.89
N ASP A 42 -16.45 -8.85 -3.58
CA ASP A 42 -17.60 -8.79 -2.67
C ASP A 42 -18.60 -7.71 -3.10
N CYS A 43 -18.13 -6.58 -3.62
CA CYS A 43 -19.02 -5.56 -4.13
C CYS A 43 -19.82 -6.03 -5.35
N PHE A 44 -19.18 -6.64 -6.34
CA PHE A 44 -19.89 -7.14 -7.52
C PHE A 44 -20.83 -8.31 -7.19
N GLU A 45 -20.49 -9.16 -6.22
CA GLU A 45 -21.39 -10.21 -5.71
C GLU A 45 -22.62 -9.62 -5.00
N ASN A 46 -22.45 -8.61 -4.15
CA ASN A 46 -23.57 -8.00 -3.42
C ASN A 46 -24.47 -7.10 -4.29
N TYR A 47 -23.95 -6.61 -5.42
CA TYR A 47 -24.69 -5.79 -6.38
C TYR A 47 -24.93 -6.55 -7.70
N GLU A 48 -25.21 -7.86 -7.65
CA GLU A 48 -25.45 -8.76 -8.81
C GLU A 48 -26.36 -8.20 -9.92
N ASN A 49 -27.24 -7.23 -9.61
CA ASN A 49 -28.15 -6.59 -10.55
C ASN A 49 -27.67 -5.22 -11.09
N GLU A 50 -26.50 -4.73 -10.69
CA GLU A 50 -25.94 -3.45 -11.16
C GLU A 50 -24.79 -3.67 -12.14
N THR A 51 -24.88 -3.00 -13.28
CA THR A 51 -23.84 -3.03 -14.31
C THR A 51 -22.63 -2.18 -13.96
N THR A 52 -22.74 -1.30 -12.96
CA THR A 52 -21.67 -0.39 -12.55
C THR A 52 -21.69 -0.16 -11.04
N VAL A 53 -20.52 -0.18 -10.40
CA VAL A 53 -20.32 0.17 -8.99
C VAL A 53 -19.24 1.25 -8.88
N THR A 54 -19.33 2.13 -7.88
CA THR A 54 -18.30 3.15 -7.66
C THR A 54 -17.30 2.70 -6.60
N ILE A 55 -16.03 2.61 -6.99
CA ILE A 55 -14.90 2.33 -6.10
C ILE A 55 -14.21 3.65 -5.73
N LYS A 56 -14.20 3.99 -4.42
CA LYS A 56 -13.52 5.19 -3.90
C LYS A 56 -12.30 4.82 -3.09
N LYS A 57 -11.27 5.67 -3.14
CA LYS A 57 -10.10 5.57 -2.28
C LYS A 57 -9.97 6.84 -1.44
N HIS A 58 -9.90 6.69 -0.13
CA HIS A 58 -9.90 7.82 0.80
C HIS A 58 -8.51 8.44 0.93
N VAL A 59 -7.45 7.62 1.09
CA VAL A 59 -6.06 8.08 1.21
C VAL A 59 -5.08 7.11 0.55
N ILE A 60 -3.86 7.60 0.29
CA ILE A 60 -2.77 6.78 -0.22
C ILE A 60 -2.42 5.72 0.84
N GLY A 61 -2.50 4.44 0.45
CA GLY A 61 -2.26 3.31 1.36
C GLY A 61 -3.48 2.82 2.15
N SER A 62 -4.68 3.39 1.97
CA SER A 62 -5.91 2.78 2.51
C SER A 62 -6.53 1.78 1.54
N ALA A 63 -7.39 0.92 2.09
CA ALA A 63 -8.28 0.10 1.31
C ALA A 63 -9.27 0.97 0.53
N VAL A 64 -9.77 0.43 -0.58
CA VAL A 64 -10.87 1.04 -1.32
C VAL A 64 -12.19 0.78 -0.60
N THR A 65 -13.17 1.64 -0.81
CA THR A 65 -14.56 1.41 -0.38
C THR A 65 -15.44 1.29 -1.60
N CYS A 66 -16.40 0.38 -1.54
CA CYS A 66 -17.40 0.25 -2.58
C CYS A 66 -18.71 0.94 -2.17
N LYS A 67 -19.34 1.60 -3.14
CA LYS A 67 -20.68 2.14 -3.01
C LYS A 67 -21.48 1.81 -4.26
N ARG A 68 -22.78 1.57 -4.06
CA ARG A 68 -23.79 1.55 -5.12
C ARG A 68 -23.66 2.80 -5.99
N ASN A 69 -23.77 2.65 -7.31
CA ASN A 69 -23.87 3.81 -8.19
C ASN A 69 -25.28 4.39 -8.01
N GLU A 70 -25.36 5.69 -7.68
CA GLU A 70 -26.63 6.43 -7.65
C GLU A 70 -27.10 6.77 -9.06
#